data_AF-A0A8J7Y3G0-F1
#
_entry.id   AF-A0A8J7Y3G0-F1
#
_cell.length_a   1.000
_cell.length_b   1.000
_cell.length_c   1.000
_cell.angle_alpha   90.00
_cell.angle_beta   90.00
_cell.angle_gamma   90.00
#
_symmetry.space_group_name_H-M   'P 1'
#
loop_
_entity.id
_entity.type
_entity.pdbx_description
1 polymer ?
#
loop_
_entity_poly.entity_id
_entity_poly.type
_entity_poly.pdbx_seq_one_letter_code
_entity_poly.pdbx_strand_id
1 'polypeptide(L)'
;MILGHAGILQETASDVLRDLWNAFSNFILTYLLYILVVILLVTIYFVVTRVFLRGSVYKTASKEPMCMLTMSGRERSLEYLERFGELRGIEVQIINYLRKNKTVPKRYLEKTFGAAPVRKLIDENMIRVV
;
A
#
# COMPACT_ATOMS: atom_id res chain seq x y z
N MET A 1 7.56 80.96 -0.56
CA MET A 1 7.78 80.54 -1.96
C MET A 1 8.59 79.24 -1.93
N ILE A 2 7.90 78.12 -1.68
CA ILE A 2 8.49 76.79 -1.47
C ILE A 2 7.99 75.92 -2.62
N LEU A 3 8.56 76.13 -3.81
CA LEU A 3 8.15 75.44 -5.04
C LEU A 3 9.39 75.07 -5.88
N GLY A 4 10.50 74.72 -5.22
CA GLY A 4 11.78 74.49 -5.88
C GLY A 4 12.50 73.19 -5.53
N HIS A 5 11.89 72.26 -4.79
CA HIS A 5 12.58 71.03 -4.33
C HIS A 5 11.86 69.72 -4.68
N ALA A 6 10.74 69.79 -5.41
CA ALA A 6 9.96 68.61 -5.79
C ALA A 6 10.33 68.02 -7.17
N GLY A 7 11.33 68.57 -7.87
CA GLY A 7 11.67 68.18 -9.25
C GLY A 7 12.91 67.29 -9.41
N ILE A 8 13.68 67.02 -8.34
CA ILE A 8 14.96 66.28 -8.43
C ILE A 8 14.83 64.84 -7.88
N LEU A 9 13.73 64.50 -7.20
CA LEU A 9 13.48 63.17 -6.62
C LEU A 9 12.43 62.35 -7.39
N GLN A 10 12.07 62.80 -8.59
CA GLN A 10 11.08 62.13 -9.46
C GLN A 10 11.73 61.55 -10.73
N GLU A 11 13.00 61.19 -10.66
CA GLU A 11 13.48 60.07 -11.47
C GLU A 11 13.38 58.79 -10.64
N THR A 12 13.19 57.68 -11.35
CA THR A 12 13.57 56.34 -10.93
C THR A 12 12.65 55.50 -10.04
N ALA A 13 11.34 55.72 -9.94
CA ALA A 13 10.46 54.58 -9.56
C ALA A 13 10.25 53.64 -10.77
N SER A 14 9.95 54.24 -11.93
CA SER A 14 9.85 53.53 -13.21
C SER A 14 11.19 52.97 -13.67
N ASP A 15 12.29 53.70 -13.50
CA ASP A 15 13.60 53.22 -13.95
C ASP A 15 14.17 52.14 -13.02
N VAL A 16 13.97 52.25 -11.70
CA VAL A 16 14.31 51.16 -10.76
C VAL A 16 13.50 49.90 -11.08
N LEU A 17 12.21 50.03 -11.40
CA LEU A 17 11.40 48.89 -11.83
C LEU A 17 11.87 48.31 -13.17
N ARG A 18 12.27 49.16 -14.12
CA ARG A 18 12.80 48.73 -15.42
C ARG A 18 14.15 48.03 -15.27
N ASP A 19 15.00 48.50 -14.38
CA ASP A 19 16.31 47.89 -14.10
C ASP A 19 16.18 46.59 -13.32
N LEU A 20 15.24 46.50 -12.37
CA LEU A 20 14.87 45.24 -11.72
C LEU A 20 14.35 44.21 -12.73
N TRP A 21 13.48 44.65 -13.65
CA TRP A 21 12.95 43.79 -14.70
C TRP A 21 14.03 43.32 -15.68
N ASN A 22 14.92 44.21 -16.08
CA ASN A 22 16.06 43.87 -16.95
C ASN A 22 17.09 42.97 -16.25
N ALA A 23 17.36 43.18 -14.97
CA ALA A 23 18.21 42.30 -14.18
C ALA A 23 17.60 40.90 -14.05
N PHE A 24 16.29 40.82 -13.82
CA PHE A 24 15.57 39.56 -13.70
C PHE A 24 15.47 38.81 -15.04
N SER A 25 15.18 39.51 -16.14
CA SER A 25 15.14 38.91 -17.48
C SER A 25 16.52 38.43 -17.93
N ASN A 26 17.57 39.19 -17.66
CA ASN A 26 18.95 38.77 -17.92
C ASN A 26 19.36 37.59 -17.04
N PHE A 27 18.90 37.54 -15.78
CA PHE A 27 19.12 36.38 -14.91
C PHE A 27 18.44 35.13 -15.47
N ILE A 28 17.18 35.25 -15.91
CA ILE A 28 16.44 34.14 -16.54
C ILE A 28 17.12 33.67 -17.83
N LEU A 29 17.58 34.59 -18.69
CA LEU A 29 18.27 34.23 -19.93
C LEU A 29 19.64 33.58 -19.66
N THR A 30 20.40 34.10 -18.70
CA THR A 30 21.71 33.57 -18.32
C THR A 30 21.61 32.18 -17.71
N TYR A 31 20.59 31.95 -16.89
CA TYR A 31 20.37 30.68 -16.18
C TYR A 31 19.26 29.82 -16.81
N LEU A 32 18.82 30.14 -18.04
CA LEU A 32 17.73 29.45 -18.73
C LEU A 32 18.01 27.96 -18.85
N LEU A 33 19.24 27.62 -19.23
CA LEU A 33 19.72 26.25 -19.31
C LEU A 33 19.66 25.54 -17.95
N TYR A 34 20.04 26.22 -16.87
CA TYR A 34 20.00 25.66 -15.52
C TYR A 34 18.56 25.39 -15.07
N ILE A 35 17.65 26.34 -15.32
CA ILE A 35 16.22 26.19 -15.04
C ILE A 35 15.64 25.01 -15.82
N LEU A 36 15.98 24.88 -17.11
CA LEU A 36 15.55 23.76 -17.96
C LEU A 36 16.06 22.41 -17.44
N VAL A 37 17.33 22.35 -17.01
CA VAL A 37 17.93 21.15 -16.42
C VAL A 37 17.23 20.74 -15.13
N VAL A 38 16.88 21.70 -14.27
CA VAL A 38 16.13 21.44 -13.02
C VAL A 38 14.74 20.90 -13.33
N ILE A 39 14.01 21.50 -14.28
CA ILE A 39 12.68 21.03 -14.70
C ILE A 39 12.77 19.62 -15.28
N LEU A 40 13.78 19.34 -16.10
CA LEU A 40 14.03 18.02 -16.68
C LEU A 40 14.30 16.98 -15.57
N LEU A 41 15.15 17.30 -14.59
CA LEU A 41 15.44 16.43 -13.46
C LEU A 41 14.18 16.13 -12.62
N VAL A 42 13.35 17.13 -12.33
CA VAL A 42 12.08 16.95 -11.61
C VAL A 42 11.13 16.05 -12.40
N THR A 43 11.06 16.25 -13.72
CA THR A 43 10.20 15.45 -14.60
C THR A 43 10.67 13.98 -14.65
N ILE A 44 11.98 13.75 -14.79
CA ILE A 44 12.57 12.40 -14.77
C ILE A 44 12.31 11.73 -13.42
N TYR A 45 12.57 12.44 -12.31
CA TYR A 45 12.30 11.94 -10.97
C TYR A 45 10.83 11.52 -10.82
N PHE A 46 9.89 12.32 -11.30
CA PHE A 46 8.46 12.00 -11.24
C PHE A 46 8.11 10.78 -12.09
N VAL A 47 8.65 10.67 -13.31
CA VAL A 47 8.43 9.50 -14.19
C VAL A 47 8.99 8.23 -13.56
N VAL A 48 10.23 8.27 -13.08
CA VAL A 48 10.88 7.13 -12.40
C VAL A 48 10.07 6.73 -11.17
N THR A 49 9.73 7.69 -10.30
CA THR A 49 8.95 7.43 -9.09
C THR A 49 7.58 6.81 -9.44
N ARG A 50 6.89 7.31 -10.47
CA ARG A 50 5.60 6.76 -10.91
C ARG A 50 5.72 5.35 -11.49
N VAL A 51 6.77 5.06 -12.25
CA VAL A 51 7.02 3.74 -12.85
C VAL A 51 7.42 2.73 -11.78
N PHE A 52 8.35 3.07 -10.89
CA PHE A 52 8.80 2.20 -9.81
C PHE A 52 7.71 1.96 -8.76
N LEU A 53 6.95 3.00 -8.37
CA LEU A 53 5.86 2.83 -7.41
C LEU A 53 4.72 2.00 -8.03
N ARG A 54 4.32 2.23 -9.29
CA ARG A 54 3.31 1.38 -9.96
C ARG A 54 3.76 -0.06 -10.12
N GLY A 55 5.06 -0.31 -10.35
CA GLY A 55 5.64 -1.65 -10.35
C GLY A 55 5.50 -2.36 -8.99
N SER A 56 5.60 -1.61 -7.88
CA SER A 56 5.47 -2.19 -6.53
C SER A 56 4.02 -2.44 -6.07
N VAL A 57 3.02 -1.84 -6.74
CA VAL A 57 1.59 -2.07 -6.40
C VAL A 57 1.06 -3.37 -7.00
N TYR A 58 1.76 -3.99 -7.95
CA TYR A 58 1.62 -5.43 -8.18
C TYR A 58 2.36 -6.21 -7.09
N LYS A 59 2.03 -5.93 -5.82
CA LYS A 59 1.95 -7.02 -4.85
C LYS A 59 0.92 -7.96 -5.44
N THR A 60 1.40 -8.96 -6.17
CA THR A 60 0.68 -10.19 -6.44
C THR A 60 -0.15 -10.46 -5.19
N ALA A 61 -1.47 -10.42 -5.31
CA ALA A 61 -2.37 -10.91 -4.29
C ALA A 61 -1.98 -12.36 -4.10
N SER A 62 -0.98 -12.60 -3.25
CA SER A 62 -0.60 -13.91 -2.78
C SER A 62 -1.87 -14.37 -2.10
N LYS A 63 -2.62 -15.21 -2.82
CA LYS A 63 -3.88 -15.75 -2.34
C LYS A 63 -3.54 -16.32 -0.97
N GLU A 64 -4.08 -15.71 0.08
CA GLU A 64 -3.76 -16.16 1.42
C GLU A 64 -4.11 -17.64 1.51
N PRO A 65 -3.25 -18.48 2.12
CA PRO A 65 -3.48 -19.92 2.17
C PRO A 65 -4.86 -20.20 2.77
N MET A 66 -5.72 -20.87 2.00
CA MET A 66 -7.10 -21.16 2.37
C MET A 66 -7.20 -22.57 2.92
N CYS A 67 -7.85 -22.74 4.07
CA CYS A 67 -8.16 -24.05 4.62
C CYS A 67 -9.51 -24.54 4.09
N MET A 68 -9.57 -25.80 3.70
CA MET A 68 -10.81 -26.50 3.38
C MET A 68 -10.80 -27.92 3.93
N LEU A 69 -11.99 -28.47 4.16
CA LEU A 69 -12.13 -29.86 4.60
C LEU A 69 -11.71 -30.83 3.49
N THR A 70 -10.95 -31.85 3.88
CA THR A 70 -10.67 -33.03 3.06
C THR A 70 -11.87 -33.99 3.09
N MET A 71 -11.87 -35.03 2.23
CA MET A 71 -12.96 -36.02 2.20
C MET A 71 -13.12 -36.72 3.57
N SER A 72 -12.02 -37.04 4.24
CA SER A 72 -11.99 -37.62 5.59
C SER A 72 -12.71 -36.76 6.64
N GLY A 73 -12.48 -35.44 6.61
CA GLY A 73 -13.17 -34.50 7.50
C GLY A 73 -14.63 -34.22 7.14
N ARG A 74 -15.04 -34.53 5.90
CA ARG A 74 -16.38 -34.24 5.37
C ARG A 74 -17.37 -35.40 5.55
N GLU A 75 -16.89 -36.64 5.47
CA GLU A 75 -17.74 -37.84 5.45
C GLU A 75 -18.08 -38.41 6.83
N ARG A 76 -17.27 -38.14 7.87
CA ARG A 76 -17.50 -38.68 9.22
C ARG A 76 -18.53 -37.87 10.02
N SER A 77 -19.40 -38.49 10.80
CA SER A 77 -20.29 -37.74 11.71
C SER A 77 -19.46 -37.02 12.80
N LEU A 78 -19.94 -35.87 13.28
CA LEU A 78 -19.22 -35.10 14.33
C LEU A 78 -19.11 -35.93 15.62
N GLU A 79 -20.16 -36.68 15.98
CA GLU A 79 -20.15 -37.60 17.12
C GLU A 79 -19.11 -38.72 16.99
N TYR A 80 -18.88 -39.22 15.77
CA TYR A 80 -17.84 -40.23 15.54
C TYR A 80 -16.44 -39.64 15.71
N LEU A 81 -16.23 -38.41 15.25
CA LEU A 81 -14.97 -37.68 15.41
C LEU A 81 -14.67 -37.37 16.88
N GLU A 82 -15.69 -37.03 17.68
CA GLU A 82 -15.56 -36.81 19.12
C GLU A 82 -15.28 -38.10 19.91
N ARG A 83 -15.98 -39.19 19.58
CA ARG A 83 -15.86 -40.45 20.35
C ARG A 83 -14.67 -41.31 19.96
N PHE A 84 -14.28 -41.31 18.69
CA PHE A 84 -13.27 -42.24 18.15
C PHE A 84 -12.08 -41.53 17.50
N GLY A 85 -12.16 -40.24 17.22
CA GLY A 85 -11.10 -39.47 16.56
C GLY A 85 -10.13 -38.77 17.51
N GLU A 86 -10.31 -38.88 18.84
CA GLU A 86 -9.54 -38.10 19.84
C GLU A 86 -9.52 -36.58 19.58
N LEU A 87 -10.52 -36.08 18.84
CA LEU A 87 -10.66 -34.66 18.56
C LEU A 87 -11.36 -33.99 19.74
N ARG A 88 -10.72 -32.98 20.32
CA ARG A 88 -11.28 -32.22 21.43
C ARG A 88 -12.29 -31.19 20.87
N GLY A 89 -13.14 -30.64 21.74
CA GLY A 89 -14.30 -29.85 21.32
C GLY A 89 -13.99 -28.65 20.42
N ILE A 90 -12.77 -28.10 20.46
CA ILE A 90 -12.36 -26.98 19.59
C ILE A 90 -12.12 -27.48 18.16
N GLU A 91 -11.48 -28.63 17.98
CA GLU A 91 -11.23 -29.23 16.69
C GLU A 91 -12.54 -29.59 15.96
N VAL A 92 -13.52 -30.08 16.70
CA VAL A 92 -14.86 -30.40 16.16
C VAL A 92 -15.60 -29.13 15.76
N GLN A 93 -15.46 -28.05 16.53
CA GLN A 93 -16.00 -26.75 16.17
C GLN A 93 -15.37 -26.20 14.88
N ILE A 94 -14.06 -26.35 14.70
CA ILE A 94 -13.37 -25.98 13.45
C ILE A 94 -13.94 -26.75 12.26
N ILE A 95 -14.13 -28.07 12.40
CA ILE A 95 -14.71 -28.91 11.34
C ILE A 95 -16.16 -28.47 11.03
N ASN A 96 -16.99 -28.25 12.04
CA ASN A 96 -18.36 -27.77 11.85
C ASN A 96 -18.40 -26.39 11.18
N TYR A 97 -17.48 -25.49 11.56
CA TYR A 97 -17.34 -24.17 10.96
C TYR A 97 -16.96 -24.25 9.48
N LEU A 98 -16.00 -25.11 9.13
CA LEU A 98 -15.61 -25.35 7.75
C LEU A 98 -16.69 -26.06 6.93
N ARG A 99 -17.54 -26.90 7.53
CA ARG A 99 -18.70 -27.50 6.84
C ARG A 99 -19.70 -26.44 6.39
N LYS A 100 -19.93 -25.42 7.23
CA LYS A 100 -20.83 -24.30 6.92
C LYS A 100 -20.24 -23.33 5.90
N ASN A 101 -18.96 -22.99 6.05
CA ASN A 101 -18.31 -21.92 5.29
C ASN A 101 -17.49 -22.40 4.08
N LYS A 102 -17.32 -23.71 3.90
CA LYS A 102 -16.53 -24.41 2.86
C LYS A 102 -15.03 -24.11 2.86
N THR A 103 -14.64 -22.86 2.68
CA THR A 103 -13.25 -22.39 2.54
C THR A 103 -13.02 -21.14 3.36
N VAL A 104 -11.97 -21.13 4.18
CA VAL A 104 -11.69 -20.03 5.11
C VAL A 104 -10.18 -19.76 5.14
N PRO A 105 -9.72 -18.50 5.21
CA PRO A 105 -8.30 -18.18 5.32
C PRO A 105 -7.68 -18.83 6.56
N LYS A 106 -6.50 -19.46 6.40
CA LYS A 106 -5.78 -20.11 7.50
C LYS A 106 -5.55 -19.18 8.68
N ARG A 107 -5.14 -17.94 8.40
CA ARG A 107 -4.93 -16.90 9.43
C ARG A 107 -6.18 -16.61 10.26
N TYR A 108 -7.34 -16.59 9.62
CA TYR A 108 -8.61 -16.34 10.31
C TYR A 108 -8.97 -17.51 11.25
N LEU A 109 -8.76 -18.74 10.80
CA LEU A 109 -8.95 -19.94 11.61
C LEU A 109 -8.00 -19.98 12.82
N GLU A 110 -6.71 -19.74 12.58
CA GLU A 110 -5.69 -19.70 13.64
C GLU A 110 -5.97 -18.59 14.67
N LYS A 111 -6.50 -17.44 14.23
CA LYS A 111 -6.88 -16.33 15.11
C LYS A 111 -8.13 -16.64 15.94
N THR A 112 -9.12 -17.33 15.35
CA THR A 112 -10.41 -17.59 16.00
C THR A 112 -10.35 -18.80 16.94
N PHE A 113 -9.68 -19.88 16.53
CA PHE A 113 -9.68 -21.16 17.25
C PHE A 113 -8.31 -21.55 17.83
N GLY A 114 -7.26 -20.77 17.54
CA GLY A 114 -5.90 -21.05 17.96
C GLY A 114 -5.10 -21.85 16.93
N ALA A 115 -3.77 -21.62 16.89
CA ALA A 115 -2.90 -22.26 15.89
C ALA A 115 -2.65 -23.76 16.12
N ALA A 116 -2.61 -24.20 17.39
CA ALA A 116 -2.36 -25.60 17.74
C ALA A 116 -3.43 -26.58 17.22
N PRO A 117 -4.76 -26.36 17.46
CA PRO A 117 -5.79 -27.25 16.95
C PRO A 117 -5.90 -27.23 15.42
N VAL A 118 -5.65 -26.06 14.79
CA VAL A 118 -5.63 -25.96 13.32
C VAL A 118 -4.47 -26.78 12.73
N ARG A 119 -3.28 -26.72 13.32
CA ARG A 119 -2.13 -27.55 12.88
C ARG A 119 -2.40 -29.04 13.06
N LYS A 120 -2.92 -29.45 14.22
CA LYS A 120 -3.30 -30.85 14.47
C LYS A 120 -4.25 -31.40 13.39
N LEU A 121 -5.27 -30.64 13.02
CA LEU A 121 -6.22 -31.03 11.97
C LEU A 121 -5.61 -31.09 10.56
N ILE A 122 -4.55 -30.31 10.30
CA ILE A 122 -3.78 -30.40 9.06
C ILE A 122 -2.91 -31.65 9.06
N ASP A 123 -2.23 -31.92 10.17
CA ASP A 123 -1.34 -33.09 10.33
C ASP A 123 -2.12 -34.41 10.26
N GLU A 124 -3.35 -34.44 10.80
CA GLU A 124 -4.28 -35.57 10.70
C GLU A 124 -5.02 -35.65 9.35
N ASN A 125 -4.67 -34.78 8.39
CA ASN A 125 -5.25 -34.73 7.05
C ASN A 125 -6.79 -34.56 7.04
N MET A 126 -7.35 -33.88 8.05
CA MET A 126 -8.77 -33.52 8.14
C MET A 126 -9.06 -32.18 7.44
N ILE A 127 -8.05 -31.31 7.37
CA ILE A 127 -8.08 -30.02 6.69
C ILE A 127 -6.88 -29.96 5.75
N ARG A 128 -7.09 -29.48 4.52
CA ARG A 128 -6.01 -29.17 3.58
C ARG A 128 -5.89 -27.66 3.38
N VAL A 129 -4.67 -27.21 3.14
CA VAL A 129 -4.36 -25.82 2.80
C VAL A 129 -4.19 -25.73 1.27
N VAL A 130 -4.89 -24.78 0.64
CA VAL A 130 -4.93 -24.54 -0.81
C VAL A 130 -4.47 -23.11 -1.11
#